data_AF-A0A846CWG6-F1
#
_entry.id   AF-A0A846CWG6-F1
#
_cell.length_a   1.000
_cell.length_b   1.000
_cell.length_c   1.000
_cell.angle_alpha   90.00
_cell.angle_beta   90.00
_cell.angle_gamma   90.00
#
_symmetry.space_group_name_H-M   'P 1'
#
loop_
_entity.id
_entity.type
_entity.pdbx_description
1 polymer ?
#
loop_
_entity_poly.entity_id
_entity_poly.type
_entity_poly.pdbx_seq_one_letter_code
_entity_poly.pdbx_strand_id
1 'polypeptide(L)'
;ASLENLRQQQELEIREQLNSNDERLEALNRQLETETAAEKAVNKDTVLAYAELNDQVREDLTASATQWVSQLLEGHQQTKEIGESQQNLSQSVDDLIQYIEDNLADVDGERDRNLADLRDAITTLGVVAPRRDELVTGETTLKQEIEKLKQWIEQDAKLWSEIAPIVERFEAESQELAEYQPQSELIGEAREILGSFFELERQKEERLKLSEDYDYFENPDNSSRYFFTEPKNWQAAQEEAQKVGGNLVTIRNQQEQDFLRQNVGGQGVWIGLNDIEREGHWRWASGEPITYTHFYPGEPNNRKGREDVVEFNHPRSSSGLWNDTTNSPRRGLVEVTVKDLEEQQQEILDNLVKWAEDNNALDQISEIARQILDEVLDKPHYKEKLENLSHHLDEYNRLKTDQLAESAKATELRQGWEEAVNFDPEKIVHTEFDNKLVESVRAHDNSTYNRYSTDGGKRRQCIQV
;
A
#
# COMPACT_ATOMS: atom_id res chain seq x y z
N ALA A 1 -60.49 -56.72 -2.42
CA ALA A 1 -60.09 -56.60 -1.00
C ALA A 1 -58.61 -56.93 -0.81
N SER A 2 -58.18 -58.19 -0.89
CA SER A 2 -56.76 -58.54 -0.66
C SER A 2 -55.75 -57.97 -1.67
N LEU A 3 -56.12 -57.87 -2.96
CA LEU A 3 -55.30 -57.22 -4.00
C LEU A 3 -55.22 -55.69 -3.84
N GLU A 4 -56.25 -55.06 -3.28
CA GLU A 4 -56.29 -53.61 -3.03
C GLU A 4 -55.37 -53.26 -1.84
N ASN A 5 -55.41 -54.06 -0.77
CA ASN A 5 -54.51 -53.91 0.37
C ASN A 5 -53.03 -54.11 -0.01
N LEU A 6 -52.73 -55.10 -0.85
CA LEU A 6 -51.36 -55.35 -1.29
C LEU A 6 -50.81 -54.17 -2.12
N ARG A 7 -51.67 -53.58 -2.96
CA ARG A 7 -51.32 -52.42 -3.78
C ARG A 7 -51.10 -51.16 -2.94
N GLN A 8 -51.94 -50.95 -1.91
CA GLN A 8 -51.77 -49.85 -0.95
C GLN A 8 -50.49 -50.00 -0.13
N GLN A 9 -50.13 -51.23 0.27
CA GLN A 9 -48.85 -51.50 0.93
C GLN A 9 -47.66 -51.17 0.04
N GLN A 10 -47.67 -51.62 -1.22
CA GLN A 10 -46.58 -51.31 -2.17
C GLN A 10 -46.48 -49.82 -2.47
N GLU A 11 -47.60 -49.09 -2.56
CA GLU A 11 -47.57 -47.63 -2.73
C GLU A 11 -47.02 -46.90 -1.50
N LEU A 12 -47.26 -47.40 -0.28
CA LEU A 12 -46.66 -46.87 0.94
C LEU A 12 -45.14 -47.09 0.95
N GLU A 13 -44.70 -48.31 0.65
CA GLU A 13 -43.28 -48.71 0.62
C GLU A 13 -42.48 -47.87 -0.38
N ILE A 14 -43.05 -47.61 -1.56
CA ILE A 14 -42.43 -46.75 -2.58
C ILE A 14 -42.35 -45.29 -2.12
N ARG A 15 -43.36 -44.78 -1.41
CA ARG A 15 -43.36 -43.41 -0.87
C ARG A 15 -42.34 -43.24 0.25
N GLU A 16 -42.20 -44.22 1.13
CA GLU A 16 -41.18 -44.21 2.19
C GLU A 16 -39.77 -44.21 1.60
N GLN A 17 -39.52 -45.01 0.57
CA GLN A 17 -38.23 -45.01 -0.15
C GLN A 17 -37.94 -43.69 -0.86
N LEU A 18 -38.96 -43.03 -1.43
CA LEU A 18 -38.81 -41.71 -2.06
C LEU A 18 -38.46 -40.64 -1.01
N ASN A 19 -39.19 -40.58 0.09
CA ASN A 19 -38.90 -39.64 1.19
C ASN A 19 -37.49 -39.85 1.75
N SER A 20 -37.05 -41.09 1.94
CA SER A 20 -35.70 -41.41 2.40
C SER A 20 -34.61 -40.94 1.43
N ASN A 21 -34.87 -41.00 0.12
CA ASN A 21 -33.92 -40.51 -0.88
C ASN A 21 -33.87 -38.98 -0.94
N ASP A 22 -34.99 -38.28 -0.78
CA ASP A 22 -35.04 -36.82 -0.72
C ASP A 22 -34.26 -36.30 0.50
N GLU A 23 -34.43 -36.94 1.66
CA GLU A 23 -33.68 -36.66 2.89
C GLU A 23 -32.17 -36.84 2.72
N ARG A 24 -31.73 -37.86 1.98
CA ARG A 24 -30.31 -38.10 1.69
C ARG A 24 -29.74 -37.05 0.73
N LEU A 25 -30.54 -36.59 -0.23
CA LEU A 25 -30.18 -35.54 -1.16
C LEU A 25 -29.98 -34.20 -0.45
N GLU A 26 -30.87 -33.86 0.49
CA GLU A 26 -30.72 -32.66 1.31
C GLU A 26 -29.45 -32.69 2.18
N ALA A 27 -29.14 -33.85 2.80
CA ALA A 27 -27.93 -34.00 3.59
C ALA A 27 -26.65 -33.85 2.73
N LEU A 28 -26.64 -34.40 1.51
CA LEU A 28 -25.51 -34.26 0.59
C LEU A 28 -25.31 -32.80 0.13
N ASN A 29 -26.40 -32.06 -0.10
CA ASN A 29 -26.31 -30.65 -0.47
C ASN A 29 -25.75 -29.79 0.66
N ARG A 30 -26.17 -30.04 1.91
CA ARG A 30 -25.61 -29.35 3.08
C ARG A 30 -24.11 -29.62 3.25
N GLN A 31 -23.69 -30.88 3.07
CA GLN A 31 -22.27 -31.23 3.12
C GLN A 31 -21.45 -30.48 2.05
N LEU A 32 -21.99 -30.36 0.83
CA LEU A 32 -21.35 -29.62 -0.25
C LEU A 32 -21.24 -28.12 0.05
N GLU A 33 -22.26 -27.52 0.68
CA GLU A 33 -22.22 -26.12 1.14
C GLU A 33 -21.15 -25.92 2.21
N THR A 34 -21.03 -26.83 3.17
CA THR A 34 -20.00 -26.81 4.22
C THR A 34 -18.59 -26.96 3.62
N GLU A 35 -18.39 -27.87 2.67
CA GLU A 35 -17.10 -28.04 1.97
C GLU A 35 -16.72 -26.78 1.16
N THR A 36 -17.70 -26.14 0.51
CA THR A 36 -17.50 -24.89 -0.23
C THR A 36 -17.13 -23.72 0.70
N ALA A 37 -17.79 -23.63 1.86
CA ALA A 37 -17.47 -22.64 2.88
C ALA A 37 -16.06 -22.84 3.45
N ALA A 38 -15.63 -24.10 3.62
CA ALA A 38 -14.30 -24.43 4.11
C ALA A 38 -13.21 -24.01 3.13
N GLU A 39 -13.41 -24.26 1.83
CA GLU A 39 -12.51 -23.83 0.78
C GLU A 39 -12.40 -22.29 0.72
N LYS A 40 -13.53 -21.59 0.83
CA LYS A 40 -13.57 -20.12 0.91
C LYS A 40 -12.83 -19.57 2.13
N ALA A 41 -12.98 -20.22 3.29
CA ALA A 41 -12.31 -19.82 4.53
C ALA A 41 -10.78 -19.95 4.43
N VAL A 42 -10.31 -21.10 3.96
CA VAL A 42 -8.87 -21.36 3.75
C VAL A 42 -8.27 -20.40 2.71
N ASN A 43 -9.00 -20.10 1.63
CA ASN A 43 -8.50 -19.20 0.59
C ASN A 43 -8.43 -17.73 1.04
N LYS A 44 -9.33 -17.29 1.93
CA LYS A 44 -9.32 -15.93 2.48
C LYS A 44 -8.36 -15.76 3.65
N ASP A 45 -8.21 -16.81 4.46
CA ASP A 45 -7.38 -16.86 5.67
C ASP A 45 -7.63 -15.69 6.65
N THR A 46 -8.90 -15.29 6.81
CA THR A 46 -9.33 -14.25 7.75
C THR A 46 -10.20 -14.81 8.87
N VAL A 47 -10.22 -14.14 10.02
CA VAL A 47 -11.00 -14.59 11.19
C VAL A 47 -12.49 -14.63 10.86
N LEU A 48 -13.01 -13.62 10.15
CA LEU A 48 -14.39 -13.61 9.64
C LEU A 48 -14.70 -14.81 8.73
N ALA A 49 -13.78 -15.22 7.85
CA ALA A 49 -14.04 -16.34 6.95
C ALA A 49 -14.10 -17.69 7.70
N TYR A 50 -13.28 -17.85 8.74
CA TYR A 50 -13.39 -19.00 9.65
C TYR A 50 -14.62 -18.92 10.58
N ALA A 51 -15.09 -17.73 10.93
CA ALA A 51 -16.35 -17.53 11.66
C ALA A 51 -17.57 -17.92 10.81
N GLU A 52 -17.63 -17.47 9.54
CA GLU A 52 -18.65 -17.88 8.56
C GLU A 52 -18.67 -19.41 8.37
N LEU A 53 -17.50 -20.04 8.26
CA LEU A 53 -17.37 -21.50 8.20
C LEU A 53 -17.93 -22.17 9.47
N ASN A 54 -17.60 -21.65 10.64
CA ASN A 54 -18.04 -22.22 11.90
C ASN A 54 -19.58 -22.13 12.04
N ASP A 55 -20.20 -21.03 11.59
CA ASP A 55 -21.65 -20.90 11.54
C ASP A 55 -22.27 -21.93 10.57
N GLN A 56 -21.70 -22.11 9.38
CA GLN A 56 -22.17 -23.09 8.39
C GLN A 56 -22.06 -24.54 8.91
N VAL A 57 -20.92 -24.89 9.52
CA VAL A 57 -20.69 -26.20 10.15
C VAL A 57 -21.70 -26.43 11.28
N ARG A 58 -22.00 -25.40 12.07
CA ARG A 58 -22.98 -25.50 13.17
C ARG A 58 -24.39 -25.74 12.63
N GLU A 59 -24.81 -25.03 11.58
CA GLU A 59 -26.12 -25.22 10.96
C GLU A 59 -26.29 -26.64 10.42
N ASP A 60 -25.27 -27.15 9.71
CA ASP A 60 -25.28 -28.51 9.16
C ASP A 60 -25.31 -29.58 10.26
N LEU A 61 -24.47 -29.43 11.30
CA LEU A 61 -24.47 -30.33 12.46
C LEU A 61 -25.82 -30.30 13.20
N THR A 62 -26.44 -29.13 13.34
CA THR A 62 -27.74 -28.97 14.01
C THR A 62 -28.86 -29.61 13.19
N ALA A 63 -28.88 -29.39 11.88
CA ALA A 63 -29.84 -30.00 10.97
C ALA A 63 -29.71 -31.54 10.96
N SER A 64 -28.48 -32.04 10.85
CA SER A 64 -28.16 -33.47 10.88
C SER A 64 -28.55 -34.11 12.21
N ALA A 65 -28.24 -33.47 13.34
CA ALA A 65 -28.63 -33.94 14.66
C ALA A 65 -30.16 -33.96 14.83
N THR A 66 -30.86 -32.93 14.35
CA THR A 66 -32.33 -32.86 14.42
C THR A 66 -32.98 -33.98 13.61
N GLN A 67 -32.47 -34.25 12.41
CA GLN A 67 -32.95 -35.34 11.57
C GLN A 67 -32.69 -36.71 12.22
N TRP A 68 -31.48 -36.95 12.74
CA TRP A 68 -31.15 -38.20 13.43
C TRP A 68 -32.03 -38.44 14.66
N VAL A 69 -32.26 -37.41 15.47
CA VAL A 69 -33.18 -37.48 16.62
C VAL A 69 -34.60 -37.81 16.17
N SER A 70 -35.07 -37.23 15.08
CA SER A 70 -36.43 -37.46 14.57
C SER A 70 -36.61 -38.90 14.08
N GLN A 71 -35.64 -39.42 13.33
CA GLN A 71 -35.63 -40.82 12.86
C GLN A 71 -35.55 -41.80 14.03
N LEU A 72 -34.75 -41.50 15.06
CA LEU A 72 -34.64 -42.34 16.25
C LEU A 72 -35.95 -42.38 17.05
N LEU A 73 -36.65 -41.24 17.18
CA LEU A 73 -37.96 -41.17 17.82
C LEU A 73 -39.02 -41.95 17.04
N GLU A 74 -39.04 -41.86 15.72
CA GLU A 74 -39.97 -42.58 14.86
C GLU A 74 -39.76 -44.10 14.92
N GLY A 75 -38.52 -44.57 14.77
CA GLY A 75 -38.20 -45.99 14.88
C GLY A 75 -38.51 -46.56 16.27
N HIS A 76 -38.35 -45.77 17.33
CA HIS A 76 -38.77 -46.16 18.67
C HIS A 76 -40.29 -46.18 18.87
N GLN A 77 -41.03 -45.23 18.30
CA GLN A 77 -42.49 -45.24 18.34
C GLN A 77 -43.05 -46.50 17.66
N GLN A 78 -42.49 -46.88 16.51
CA GLN A 78 -42.82 -48.15 15.84
C GLN A 78 -42.51 -49.36 16.74
N THR A 79 -41.36 -49.37 17.41
CA THR A 79 -40.98 -50.44 18.34
C THR A 79 -41.95 -50.55 19.53
N LYS A 80 -42.42 -49.41 20.05
CA LYS A 80 -43.41 -49.35 21.13
C LYS A 80 -44.76 -49.91 20.69
N GLU A 81 -45.24 -49.53 19.51
CA GLU A 81 -46.50 -50.02 18.94
C GLU A 81 -46.46 -51.55 18.72
N ILE A 82 -45.32 -52.08 18.29
CA ILE A 82 -45.09 -53.53 18.19
C ILE A 82 -45.17 -54.18 19.58
N GLY A 83 -44.53 -53.60 20.59
CA GLY A 83 -44.56 -54.12 21.96
C GLY A 83 -45.97 -54.10 22.59
N GLU A 84 -46.74 -53.03 22.39
CA GLU A 84 -48.14 -52.93 22.84
C GLU A 84 -49.04 -53.95 22.13
N SER A 85 -48.83 -54.13 20.82
CA SER A 85 -49.54 -55.14 20.03
C SER A 85 -49.24 -56.56 20.54
N GLN A 86 -47.98 -56.85 20.90
CA GLN A 86 -47.58 -58.13 21.49
C GLN A 86 -48.17 -58.35 22.89
N GLN A 87 -48.31 -57.31 23.71
CA GLN A 87 -48.97 -57.40 25.02
C GLN A 87 -50.47 -57.71 24.88
N ASN A 88 -51.16 -57.01 23.97
CA ASN A 88 -52.57 -57.27 23.69
C ASN A 88 -52.78 -58.72 23.17
N LEU A 89 -51.84 -59.23 22.38
CA LEU A 89 -51.83 -60.62 21.96
C LEU A 89 -51.66 -61.57 23.14
N SER A 90 -50.70 -61.32 24.05
CA SER A 90 -50.50 -62.14 25.25
C SER A 90 -51.78 -62.22 26.10
N GLN A 91 -52.43 -61.07 26.37
CA GLN A 91 -53.68 -61.05 27.13
C GLN A 91 -54.80 -61.82 26.42
N SER A 92 -54.90 -61.69 25.09
CA SER A 92 -55.88 -62.45 24.30
C SER A 92 -55.64 -63.96 24.36
N VAL A 93 -54.37 -64.38 24.42
CA VAL A 93 -53.99 -65.80 24.57
C VAL A 93 -54.30 -66.30 25.98
N ASP A 94 -54.04 -65.50 27.02
CA ASP A 94 -54.41 -65.84 28.41
C ASP A 94 -55.93 -66.01 28.56
N ASP A 95 -56.72 -65.10 27.99
CA ASP A 95 -58.18 -65.19 27.99
C ASP A 95 -58.69 -66.45 27.26
N LEU A 96 -58.01 -66.83 26.15
CA LEU A 96 -58.27 -68.06 25.40
C LEU A 96 -57.95 -69.31 26.23
N ILE A 97 -56.82 -69.34 26.94
CA ILE A 97 -56.46 -70.45 27.83
C ILE A 97 -57.51 -70.61 28.92
N GLN A 98 -57.89 -69.52 29.59
CA GLN A 98 -58.90 -69.54 30.65
C GLN A 98 -60.25 -70.06 30.11
N TYR A 99 -60.66 -69.59 28.93
CA TYR A 99 -61.88 -70.08 28.27
C TYR A 99 -61.81 -71.58 27.96
N ILE A 100 -60.67 -72.07 27.45
CA ILE A 100 -60.45 -73.49 27.15
C ILE A 100 -60.51 -74.34 28.42
N GLU A 101 -59.86 -73.90 29.50
CA GLU A 101 -59.84 -74.57 30.80
C GLU A 101 -61.25 -74.68 31.41
N ASP A 102 -62.05 -73.61 31.29
CA ASP A 102 -63.39 -73.53 31.89
C ASP A 102 -64.47 -74.30 31.10
N ASN A 103 -64.30 -74.50 29.79
CA ASN A 103 -65.40 -74.94 28.91
C ASN A 103 -65.17 -76.26 28.14
N LEU A 104 -63.95 -76.81 28.08
CA LEU A 104 -63.63 -77.98 27.25
C LEU A 104 -63.20 -79.20 28.07
N ALA A 105 -63.81 -80.36 27.79
CA ALA A 105 -63.45 -81.66 28.37
C ALA A 105 -62.20 -82.24 27.70
N ASP A 106 -61.24 -82.74 28.48
CA ASP A 106 -60.01 -83.36 27.97
C ASP A 106 -60.28 -84.80 27.51
N VAL A 107 -60.57 -84.95 26.22
CA VAL A 107 -60.70 -86.26 25.58
C VAL A 107 -59.34 -86.56 24.92
N ASP A 108 -58.71 -87.66 25.35
CA ASP A 108 -57.44 -88.20 24.83
C ASP A 108 -56.15 -87.38 25.10
N GLY A 109 -56.19 -86.35 25.95
CA GLY A 109 -55.01 -85.61 26.42
C GLY A 109 -54.45 -84.59 25.43
N GLU A 110 -55.16 -84.33 24.31
CA GLU A 110 -54.79 -83.30 23.33
C GLU A 110 -54.96 -81.88 23.88
N ARG A 111 -55.94 -81.66 24.77
CA ARG A 111 -56.18 -80.35 25.39
C ARG A 111 -54.97 -79.91 26.21
N ASP A 112 -54.45 -80.82 27.03
CA ASP A 112 -53.35 -80.52 27.95
C ASP A 112 -52.02 -80.27 27.19
N ARG A 113 -51.80 -80.92 26.03
CA ARG A 113 -50.64 -80.62 25.16
C ARG A 113 -50.76 -79.25 24.51
N ASN A 114 -51.91 -78.91 23.94
CA ASN A 114 -52.13 -77.59 23.33
C ASN A 114 -52.02 -76.46 24.37
N LEU A 115 -52.48 -76.70 25.60
CA LEU A 115 -52.29 -75.77 26.72
C LEU A 115 -50.81 -75.61 27.10
N ALA A 116 -50.01 -76.68 27.05
CA ALA A 116 -48.58 -76.62 27.31
C ALA A 116 -47.84 -75.78 26.25
N ASP A 117 -48.13 -76.01 24.96
CA ASP A 117 -47.53 -75.25 23.85
C ASP A 117 -47.91 -73.76 23.91
N LEU A 118 -49.16 -73.44 24.26
CA LEU A 118 -49.60 -72.04 24.45
C LEU A 118 -48.93 -71.38 25.66
N ARG A 119 -48.73 -72.10 26.77
CA ARG A 119 -48.02 -71.59 27.96
C ARG A 119 -46.53 -71.34 27.68
N ASP A 120 -45.89 -72.16 26.84
CA ASP A 120 -44.50 -71.93 26.41
C ASP A 120 -44.38 -70.69 25.51
N ALA A 121 -45.35 -70.48 24.61
CA ALA A 121 -45.45 -69.26 23.80
C ALA A 121 -45.66 -68.00 24.68
N ILE A 122 -46.51 -68.06 25.72
CA ILE A 122 -46.67 -66.97 26.70
C ILE A 122 -45.39 -66.73 27.47
N THR A 123 -44.67 -67.77 27.89
CA THR A 123 -43.40 -67.61 28.61
C THR A 123 -42.37 -66.86 27.76
N THR A 124 -42.34 -67.15 26.45
CA THR A 124 -41.51 -66.42 25.48
C THR A 124 -41.95 -64.96 25.33
N LEU A 125 -43.26 -64.68 25.29
CA LEU A 125 -43.80 -63.32 25.30
C LEU A 125 -43.52 -62.57 26.63
N GLY A 126 -43.52 -63.28 27.76
CA GLY A 126 -43.19 -62.75 29.09
C GLY A 126 -41.73 -62.28 29.21
N VAL A 127 -40.80 -62.85 28.42
CA VAL A 127 -39.41 -62.36 28.32
C VAL A 127 -39.33 -61.02 27.57
N VAL A 128 -40.33 -60.67 26.76
CA VAL A 128 -40.38 -59.40 26.01
C VAL A 128 -40.78 -58.23 26.91
N ALA A 129 -41.60 -58.44 27.95
CA ALA A 129 -42.06 -57.37 28.85
C ALA A 129 -40.92 -56.68 29.65
N PRO A 130 -39.97 -57.39 30.28
CA PRO A 130 -38.81 -56.76 30.93
C PRO A 130 -37.94 -55.94 29.97
N ARG A 131 -37.76 -56.42 28.73
CA ARG A 131 -37.02 -55.69 27.69
C ARG A 131 -37.72 -54.39 27.29
N ARG A 132 -39.06 -54.36 27.31
CA ARG A 132 -39.84 -53.14 27.09
C ARG A 132 -39.63 -52.12 28.21
N ASP A 133 -39.65 -52.54 29.48
CA ASP A 133 -39.45 -51.64 30.62
C ASP A 133 -38.04 -51.04 30.63
N GLU A 134 -37.02 -51.83 30.23
CA GLU A 134 -35.66 -51.35 29.98
C GLU A 134 -35.61 -50.33 28.83
N LEU A 135 -36.34 -50.57 27.74
CA LEU A 135 -36.47 -49.64 26.60
C LEU A 135 -37.14 -48.32 26.99
N VAL A 136 -38.22 -48.35 27.78
CA VAL A 136 -38.92 -47.15 28.29
C VAL A 136 -38.02 -46.35 29.24
N THR A 137 -37.22 -47.03 30.06
CA THR A 137 -36.25 -46.38 30.93
C THR A 137 -35.14 -45.71 30.11
N GLY A 138 -34.60 -46.41 29.10
CA GLY A 138 -33.63 -45.87 28.15
C GLY A 138 -34.16 -44.65 27.37
N GLU A 139 -35.44 -44.67 26.96
CA GLU A 139 -36.13 -43.56 26.30
C GLU A 139 -36.13 -42.30 27.17
N THR A 140 -36.43 -42.46 28.46
CA THR A 140 -36.48 -41.34 29.40
C THR A 140 -35.10 -40.70 29.56
N THR A 141 -34.04 -41.53 29.61
CA THR A 141 -32.66 -41.05 29.68
C THR A 141 -32.22 -40.36 28.39
N LEU A 142 -32.50 -40.94 27.22
CA LEU A 142 -32.17 -40.33 25.93
C LEU A 142 -32.88 -38.99 25.71
N LYS A 143 -34.16 -38.87 26.08
CA LYS A 143 -34.90 -37.60 26.02
C LYS A 143 -34.26 -36.52 26.88
N GLN A 144 -33.80 -36.88 28.08
CA GLN A 144 -33.10 -35.95 28.97
C GLN A 144 -31.74 -35.53 28.40
N GLU A 145 -31.01 -36.44 27.76
CA GLU A 145 -29.72 -36.12 27.12
C GLU A 145 -29.89 -35.23 25.87
N ILE A 146 -30.90 -35.50 25.04
CA ILE A 146 -31.26 -34.66 23.90
C ILE A 146 -31.63 -33.25 24.35
N GLU A 147 -32.38 -33.11 25.45
CA GLU A 147 -32.74 -31.80 25.97
C GLU A 147 -31.52 -31.03 26.48
N LYS A 148 -30.58 -31.71 27.14
CA LYS A 148 -29.28 -31.10 27.53
C LYS A 148 -28.48 -30.66 26.32
N LEU A 149 -28.43 -31.47 25.26
CA LEU A 149 -27.73 -31.12 24.02
C LEU A 149 -28.37 -29.90 23.34
N LYS A 150 -29.71 -29.82 23.28
CA LYS A 150 -30.42 -28.64 22.77
C LYS A 150 -30.07 -27.37 23.54
N GLN A 151 -30.08 -27.45 24.88
CA GLN A 151 -29.71 -26.32 25.73
C GLN A 151 -28.24 -25.89 25.54
N TRP A 152 -27.34 -26.84 25.32
CA TRP A 152 -25.93 -26.56 25.05
C TRP A 152 -25.75 -25.86 23.69
N ILE A 153 -26.46 -26.32 22.65
CA ILE A 153 -26.50 -25.70 21.32
C ILE A 153 -27.08 -24.27 21.40
N GLU A 154 -28.15 -24.05 22.15
CA GLU A 154 -28.73 -22.71 22.35
C GLU A 154 -27.79 -21.76 23.10
N GLN A 155 -27.08 -22.26 24.12
CA GLN A 155 -26.08 -21.46 24.85
C GLN A 155 -24.89 -21.07 23.95
N ASP A 156 -24.41 -21.99 23.14
CA ASP A 156 -23.32 -21.75 22.19
C ASP A 156 -23.75 -20.76 21.10
N ALA A 157 -24.97 -20.87 20.57
CA ALA A 157 -25.54 -19.91 19.63
C ALA A 157 -25.67 -18.50 20.23
N LYS A 158 -26.07 -18.41 21.50
CA LYS A 158 -26.16 -17.14 22.21
C LYS A 158 -24.79 -16.51 22.44
N LEU A 159 -23.82 -17.29 22.92
CA LEU A 159 -22.42 -16.83 23.06
C LEU A 159 -21.89 -16.32 21.72
N TRP A 160 -22.18 -17.00 20.62
CA TRP A 160 -21.74 -16.52 19.31
C TRP A 160 -22.43 -15.23 18.87
N SER A 161 -23.72 -15.07 19.11
CA SER A 161 -24.43 -13.82 18.81
C SER A 161 -23.84 -12.61 19.56
N GLU A 162 -23.21 -12.84 20.70
CA GLU A 162 -22.53 -11.82 21.49
C GLU A 162 -21.09 -11.56 21.00
N ILE A 163 -20.37 -12.59 20.51
CA ILE A 163 -18.96 -12.47 20.09
C ILE A 163 -18.83 -12.06 18.61
N ALA A 164 -19.74 -12.45 17.71
CA ALA A 164 -19.70 -12.11 16.28
C ALA A 164 -19.53 -10.60 16.01
N PRO A 165 -20.34 -9.69 16.60
CA PRO A 165 -20.15 -8.25 16.39
C PRO A 165 -18.86 -7.69 17.03
N ILE A 166 -18.27 -8.40 18.00
CA ILE A 166 -16.97 -8.04 18.59
C ILE A 166 -15.84 -8.41 17.63
N VAL A 167 -15.92 -9.58 16.99
CA VAL A 167 -14.94 -10.04 15.99
C VAL A 167 -14.99 -9.13 14.76
N GLU A 168 -16.17 -8.82 14.24
CA GLU A 168 -16.33 -7.86 13.12
C GLU A 168 -15.73 -6.49 13.46
N ARG A 169 -15.98 -5.98 14.67
CA ARG A 169 -15.41 -4.70 15.12
C ARG A 169 -13.89 -4.76 15.27
N PHE A 170 -13.38 -5.82 15.87
CA PHE A 170 -11.93 -6.02 16.06
C PHE A 170 -11.21 -6.13 14.72
N GLU A 171 -11.82 -6.78 13.73
CA GLU A 171 -11.24 -6.91 12.39
C GLU A 171 -11.31 -5.59 11.61
N ALA A 172 -12.38 -4.81 11.74
CA ALA A 172 -12.45 -3.45 11.20
C ALA A 172 -11.39 -2.52 11.84
N GLU A 173 -11.27 -2.53 13.17
CA GLU A 173 -10.23 -1.77 13.90
C GLU A 173 -8.82 -2.25 13.53
N SER A 174 -8.62 -3.56 13.33
CA SER A 174 -7.33 -4.13 12.92
C SER A 174 -6.95 -3.78 11.48
N GLN A 175 -7.92 -3.69 10.57
CA GLN A 175 -7.71 -3.22 9.19
C GLN A 175 -7.39 -1.74 9.16
N GLU A 176 -8.11 -0.92 9.92
CA GLU A 176 -7.84 0.51 10.07
C GLU A 176 -6.44 0.76 10.66
N LEU A 177 -6.02 -0.02 11.67
CA LEU A 177 -4.66 0.03 12.21
C LEU A 177 -3.59 -0.40 11.18
N ALA A 178 -3.90 -1.41 10.36
CA ALA A 178 -3.00 -1.93 9.34
C ALA A 178 -2.83 -0.97 8.14
N GLU A 179 -3.81 -0.12 7.86
CA GLU A 179 -3.70 0.98 6.89
C GLU A 179 -3.00 2.21 7.51
N TYR A 180 -3.21 2.47 8.80
CA TYR A 180 -2.60 3.59 9.51
C TYR A 180 -1.08 3.42 9.73
N GLN A 181 -0.60 2.19 9.99
CA GLN A 181 0.83 1.92 10.19
C GLN A 181 1.72 2.31 9.00
N PRO A 182 1.45 1.86 7.75
CA PRO A 182 2.20 2.27 6.56
C PRO A 182 2.15 3.79 6.32
N GLN A 183 1.00 4.42 6.58
CA GLN A 183 0.86 5.86 6.38
C GLN A 183 1.68 6.66 7.39
N SER A 184 1.75 6.20 8.66
CA SER A 184 2.59 6.83 9.68
C SER A 184 4.09 6.72 9.39
N GLU A 185 4.54 5.60 8.82
CA GLU A 185 5.93 5.39 8.41
C GLU A 185 6.30 6.29 7.22
N LEU A 186 5.42 6.37 6.21
CA LEU A 186 5.59 7.28 5.06
C LEU A 186 5.68 8.76 5.50
N ILE A 187 4.82 9.18 6.43
CA ILE A 187 4.86 10.53 7.00
C ILE A 187 6.15 10.75 7.79
N GLY A 188 6.63 9.74 8.52
CA GLY A 188 7.89 9.79 9.25
C GLY A 188 9.10 10.01 8.35
N GLU A 189 9.21 9.23 7.27
CA GLU A 189 10.32 9.33 6.31
C GLU A 189 10.28 10.65 5.52
N ALA A 190 9.11 11.05 5.02
CA ALA A 190 8.95 12.33 4.33
C ALA A 190 9.28 13.53 5.25
N ARG A 191 9.03 13.41 6.56
CA ARG A 191 9.34 14.44 7.56
C ARG A 191 10.84 14.65 7.73
N GLU A 192 11.65 13.59 7.68
CA GLU A 192 13.11 13.74 7.76
C GLU A 192 13.65 14.52 6.55
N ILE A 193 13.14 14.23 5.36
CA ILE A 193 13.52 14.92 4.11
C ILE A 193 13.11 16.40 4.17
N LEU A 194 11.85 16.67 4.50
CA LEU A 194 11.32 18.04 4.60
C LEU A 194 11.95 18.83 5.76
N GLY A 195 12.33 18.17 6.86
CA GLY A 195 13.07 18.80 7.96
C GLY A 195 14.37 19.45 7.49
N SER A 196 15.10 18.79 6.59
CA SER A 196 16.32 19.34 5.98
C SER A 196 16.02 20.56 5.10
N PHE A 197 14.93 20.52 4.33
CA PHE A 197 14.48 21.67 3.52
C PHE A 197 14.20 22.91 4.40
N PHE A 198 13.50 22.73 5.52
CA PHE A 198 13.18 23.82 6.44
C PHE A 198 14.43 24.43 7.10
N GLU A 199 15.41 23.60 7.42
CA GLU A 199 16.66 24.07 7.99
C GLU A 199 17.45 24.94 6.99
N LEU A 200 17.47 24.56 5.70
CA LEU A 200 18.10 25.39 4.66
C LEU A 200 17.36 26.71 4.46
N GLU A 201 16.03 26.73 4.52
CA GLU A 201 15.25 27.97 4.41
C GLU A 201 15.57 28.92 5.58
N ARG A 202 15.71 28.37 6.79
CA ARG A 202 16.14 29.14 7.97
C ARG A 202 17.54 29.72 7.79
N GLN A 203 18.48 28.93 7.28
CA GLN A 203 19.85 29.39 7.01
C GLN A 203 19.86 30.49 5.93
N LYS A 204 19.03 30.36 4.90
CA LYS A 204 18.86 31.35 3.84
C LYS A 204 18.36 32.69 4.42
N GLU A 205 17.31 32.65 5.22
CA GLU A 205 16.74 33.83 5.89
C GLU A 205 17.75 34.49 6.82
N GLU A 206 18.46 33.71 7.64
CA GLU A 206 19.48 34.21 8.55
C GLU A 206 20.65 34.85 7.80
N ARG A 207 21.14 34.20 6.73
CA ARG A 207 22.23 34.72 5.89
C ARG A 207 21.86 36.05 5.24
N LEU A 208 20.66 36.15 4.68
CA LEU A 208 20.17 37.41 4.10
C LEU A 208 19.99 38.48 5.17
N LYS A 209 19.44 38.13 6.33
CA LYS A 209 19.27 39.08 7.44
C LYS A 209 20.59 39.64 7.95
N LEU A 210 21.62 38.81 8.09
CA LEU A 210 22.96 39.25 8.51
C LEU A 210 23.58 40.26 7.53
N SER A 211 23.25 40.17 6.24
CA SER A 211 23.71 41.15 5.24
C SER A 211 22.99 42.50 5.34
N GLU A 212 21.80 42.57 5.93
CA GLU A 212 21.02 43.82 6.07
C GLU A 212 21.58 44.77 7.11
N ASP A 213 22.43 44.27 8.02
CA ASP A 213 23.17 45.09 8.99
C ASP A 213 24.26 45.95 8.31
N TYR A 214 24.54 45.73 7.02
CA TYR A 214 25.52 46.45 6.23
C TYR A 214 24.86 47.32 5.14
N ASP A 215 25.57 48.37 4.73
CA ASP A 215 25.23 49.11 3.51
C ASP A 215 25.61 48.26 2.29
N TYR A 216 24.66 47.46 1.82
CA TYR A 216 24.84 46.51 0.72
C TYR A 216 24.25 47.01 -0.60
N PHE A 217 24.75 46.45 -1.70
CA PHE A 217 24.20 46.59 -3.04
C PHE A 217 24.03 45.21 -3.66
N GLU A 218 22.99 45.04 -4.47
CA GLU A 218 22.62 43.74 -5.05
C GLU A 218 22.91 43.71 -6.54
N ASN A 219 23.51 42.63 -7.01
CA ASN A 219 23.72 42.41 -8.44
C ASN A 219 22.47 41.78 -9.06
N PRO A 220 21.80 42.45 -10.01
CA PRO A 220 20.56 41.95 -10.61
C PRO A 220 20.75 40.67 -11.43
N ASP A 221 21.97 40.36 -11.87
CA ASP A 221 22.24 39.21 -12.74
C ASP A 221 22.44 37.90 -11.96
N ASN A 222 22.85 37.97 -10.70
CA ASN A 222 23.13 36.78 -9.87
C ASN A 222 22.49 36.85 -8.47
N SER A 223 21.70 37.89 -8.19
CA SER A 223 20.99 38.15 -6.92
C SER A 223 21.90 38.13 -5.67
N SER A 224 23.21 38.26 -5.84
CA SER A 224 24.16 38.27 -4.73
C SER A 224 24.22 39.68 -4.13
N ARG A 225 24.31 39.73 -2.80
CA ARG A 225 24.46 40.97 -2.05
C ARG A 225 25.93 41.22 -1.78
N TYR A 226 26.37 42.44 -2.01
CA TYR A 226 27.75 42.86 -1.81
C TYR A 226 27.81 43.99 -0.82
N PHE A 227 28.77 43.93 0.10
CA PHE A 227 29.03 45.01 1.03
C PHE A 227 30.52 45.12 1.32
N PHE A 228 30.91 46.19 2.01
CA PHE A 228 32.29 46.40 2.39
C PHE A 228 32.50 46.25 3.88
N THR A 229 33.55 45.52 4.27
CA THR A 229 33.99 45.49 5.66
C THR A 229 34.61 46.82 6.10
N GLU A 230 34.81 46.98 7.40
CA GLU A 230 35.78 47.94 7.93
C GLU A 230 37.22 47.56 7.51
N PRO A 231 38.17 48.51 7.43
CA PRO A 231 39.55 48.23 7.02
C PRO A 231 40.27 47.22 7.92
N LYS A 232 40.74 46.12 7.32
CA LYS A 232 41.46 45.03 8.00
C LYS A 232 42.33 44.26 7.02
N ASN A 233 43.17 43.36 7.55
CA ASN A 233 43.94 42.48 6.68
C ASN A 233 43.00 41.47 5.98
N TRP A 234 43.50 40.83 4.92
CA TRP A 234 42.70 39.97 4.05
C TRP A 234 42.05 38.80 4.81
N GLN A 235 42.79 38.15 5.71
CA GLN A 235 42.26 37.03 6.51
C GLN A 235 41.14 37.48 7.43
N ALA A 236 41.31 38.60 8.13
CA ALA A 236 40.26 39.13 9.01
C ALA A 236 39.03 39.60 8.22
N ALA A 237 39.19 40.08 6.98
CA ALA A 237 38.07 40.41 6.10
C ALA A 237 37.34 39.15 5.64
N GLN A 238 38.07 38.11 5.28
CA GLN A 238 37.50 36.80 4.94
C GLN A 238 36.79 36.15 6.14
N GLU A 239 37.34 36.24 7.35
CA GLU A 239 36.69 35.75 8.58
C GLU A 239 35.38 36.50 8.90
N GLU A 240 35.30 37.79 8.60
CA GLU A 240 34.05 38.56 8.73
C GLU A 240 33.04 38.17 7.67
N ALA A 241 33.48 37.99 6.42
CA ALA A 241 32.62 37.50 5.35
C ALA A 241 31.97 36.14 5.71
N GLN A 242 32.76 35.22 6.27
CA GLN A 242 32.27 33.90 6.67
C GLN A 242 31.24 33.96 7.81
N LYS A 243 31.33 34.93 8.72
CA LYS A 243 30.35 35.09 9.81
C LYS A 243 28.94 35.43 9.32
N VAL A 244 28.84 36.03 8.13
CA VAL A 244 27.56 36.34 7.49
C VAL A 244 27.19 35.35 6.39
N GLY A 245 27.86 34.19 6.35
CA GLY A 245 27.63 33.14 5.36
C GLY A 245 28.09 33.50 3.94
N GLY A 246 28.98 34.49 3.79
CA GLY A 246 29.56 34.90 2.53
C GLY A 246 31.07 34.66 2.45
N ASN A 247 31.70 35.21 1.42
CA ASN A 247 33.15 35.21 1.25
C ASN A 247 33.60 36.58 0.72
N LEU A 248 34.90 36.88 0.80
CA LEU A 248 35.44 37.92 -0.08
C LEU A 248 35.12 37.55 -1.53
N VAL A 249 34.69 38.55 -2.30
CA VAL A 249 34.01 38.36 -3.58
C VAL A 249 34.79 37.47 -4.55
N THR A 250 34.06 36.61 -5.25
CA THR A 250 34.53 35.89 -6.44
C THR A 250 34.08 36.66 -7.68
N ILE A 251 34.97 36.86 -8.65
CA ILE A 251 34.60 37.53 -9.91
C ILE A 251 34.65 36.51 -11.03
N ARG A 252 33.47 36.12 -11.52
CA ARG A 252 33.27 34.96 -12.40
C ARG A 252 33.32 35.29 -13.88
N ASN A 253 33.06 36.55 -14.25
CA ASN A 253 33.01 36.99 -15.64
C ASN A 253 33.15 38.53 -15.76
N GLN A 254 33.23 39.00 -17.01
CA GLN A 254 33.35 40.43 -17.33
C GLN A 254 32.13 41.25 -16.88
N GLN A 255 30.91 40.69 -16.92
CA GLN A 255 29.69 41.40 -16.53
C GLN A 255 29.69 41.71 -15.03
N GLU A 256 30.04 40.72 -14.20
CA GLU A 256 30.22 40.90 -12.76
C GLU A 256 31.36 41.89 -12.44
N GLN A 257 32.49 41.79 -13.16
CA GLN A 257 33.59 42.76 -13.07
C GLN A 257 33.12 44.20 -13.33
N ASP A 258 32.33 44.41 -14.38
CA ASP A 258 31.83 45.73 -14.78
C ASP A 258 30.79 46.27 -13.79
N PHE A 259 29.95 45.39 -13.23
CA PHE A 259 29.02 45.73 -12.16
C PHE A 259 29.77 46.18 -10.89
N LEU A 260 30.76 45.41 -10.44
CA LEU A 260 31.56 45.74 -9.26
C LEU A 260 32.36 47.02 -9.46
N ARG A 261 32.90 47.25 -10.65
CA ARG A 261 33.63 48.50 -10.98
C ARG A 261 32.78 49.75 -10.76
N GLN A 262 31.48 49.68 -11.05
CA GLN A 262 30.56 50.82 -10.88
C GLN A 262 30.27 51.11 -9.39
N ASN A 263 30.34 50.10 -8.53
CA ASN A 263 29.94 50.18 -7.12
C ASN A 263 31.12 50.33 -6.14
N VAL A 264 32.32 49.82 -6.48
CA VAL A 264 33.53 49.87 -5.62
C VAL A 264 34.19 51.24 -5.58
N GLY A 265 33.94 52.08 -6.59
CA GLY A 265 34.63 53.35 -6.73
C GLY A 265 36.13 53.16 -7.03
N GLY A 266 36.97 54.12 -6.64
CA GLY A 266 38.39 54.16 -7.04
C GLY A 266 39.40 53.69 -6.00
N GLN A 267 38.96 53.23 -4.82
CA GLN A 267 39.85 52.74 -3.77
C GLN A 267 40.17 51.25 -3.95
N GLY A 268 41.36 50.85 -3.48
CA GLY A 268 41.79 49.46 -3.44
C GLY A 268 41.08 48.68 -2.33
N VAL A 269 40.35 47.62 -2.67
CA VAL A 269 39.60 46.76 -1.73
C VAL A 269 39.95 45.30 -1.91
N TRP A 270 39.86 44.49 -0.85
CA TRP A 270 40.14 43.06 -0.95
C TRP A 270 39.08 42.31 -1.75
N ILE A 271 39.54 41.38 -2.58
CA ILE A 271 38.72 40.35 -3.23
C ILE A 271 39.20 38.96 -2.81
N GLY A 272 38.43 37.92 -3.08
CA GLY A 272 38.71 36.58 -2.56
C GLY A 272 39.91 35.85 -3.18
N LEU A 273 40.57 36.42 -4.20
CA LEU A 273 41.67 35.76 -4.89
C LEU A 273 42.96 35.83 -4.05
N ASN A 274 43.60 34.69 -3.84
CA ASN A 274 44.80 34.54 -3.04
C ASN A 274 45.65 33.34 -3.50
N ASP A 275 46.93 33.32 -3.16
CA ASP A 275 47.84 32.18 -3.30
C ASP A 275 48.64 31.91 -2.01
N ILE A 276 48.09 32.34 -0.86
CA ILE A 276 48.64 32.21 0.51
C ILE A 276 49.18 30.81 0.82
N GLU A 277 48.51 29.75 0.36
CA GLU A 277 48.93 28.37 0.63
C GLU A 277 50.13 27.94 -0.20
N ARG A 278 50.22 28.43 -1.44
CA ARG A 278 51.26 28.05 -2.38
C ARG A 278 51.41 29.13 -3.44
N GLU A 279 52.53 29.83 -3.35
CA GLU A 279 52.98 30.83 -4.32
C GLU A 279 52.77 30.39 -5.78
N GLY A 280 52.09 31.24 -6.55
CA GLY A 280 51.77 31.01 -7.96
C GLY A 280 50.59 30.06 -8.21
N HIS A 281 49.95 29.54 -7.16
CA HIS A 281 48.73 28.72 -7.23
C HIS A 281 47.54 29.51 -6.67
N TRP A 282 47.00 30.38 -7.52
CA TRP A 282 45.84 31.21 -7.20
C TRP A 282 44.58 30.37 -6.96
N ARG A 283 43.76 30.82 -6.01
CA ARG A 283 42.43 30.28 -5.71
C ARG A 283 41.50 31.35 -5.14
N TRP A 284 40.20 31.17 -5.33
CA TRP A 284 39.20 31.97 -4.63
C TRP A 284 38.97 31.44 -3.21
N ALA A 285 38.78 32.33 -2.24
CA ALA A 285 38.45 31.98 -0.86
C ALA A 285 37.12 31.23 -0.73
N SER A 286 36.19 31.45 -1.67
CA SER A 286 34.93 30.72 -1.80
C SER A 286 35.12 29.25 -2.20
N GLY A 287 36.30 28.88 -2.73
CA GLY A 287 36.55 27.55 -3.31
C GLY A 287 36.09 27.41 -4.77
N GLU A 288 35.47 28.44 -5.34
CA GLU A 288 35.03 28.43 -6.73
C GLU A 288 36.21 28.37 -7.72
N PRO A 289 36.01 27.76 -8.91
CA PRO A 289 37.06 27.69 -9.93
C PRO A 289 37.38 29.08 -10.50
N ILE A 290 38.65 29.30 -10.86
CA ILE A 290 39.06 30.52 -11.55
C ILE A 290 38.63 30.44 -13.01
N THR A 291 37.57 31.14 -13.36
CA THR A 291 37.05 31.27 -14.74
C THR A 291 37.37 32.60 -15.40
N TYR A 292 37.79 33.59 -14.60
CA TYR A 292 38.01 34.96 -15.05
C TYR A 292 39.13 35.62 -14.25
N THR A 293 39.93 36.45 -14.93
CA THR A 293 41.01 37.25 -14.32
C THR A 293 41.08 38.64 -14.95
N HIS A 294 41.36 39.67 -14.16
CA HIS A 294 41.43 41.05 -14.65
C HIS A 294 42.60 41.86 -14.06
N PHE A 295 43.78 41.23 -13.99
CA PHE A 295 44.99 41.87 -13.47
C PHE A 295 45.42 43.09 -14.31
N TYR A 296 45.99 44.09 -13.62
CA TYR A 296 46.64 45.22 -14.26
C TYR A 296 47.83 44.74 -15.12
N PRO A 297 48.13 45.36 -16.27
CA PRO A 297 49.28 44.96 -17.08
C PRO A 297 50.59 44.95 -16.28
N GLY A 298 51.18 43.76 -16.14
CA GLY A 298 52.38 43.54 -15.33
C GLY A 298 52.13 42.83 -14.00
N GLU A 299 50.86 42.64 -13.62
CA GLU A 299 50.43 41.88 -12.44
C GLU A 299 49.91 40.47 -12.84
N PRO A 300 49.95 39.49 -11.91
CA PRO A 300 50.59 39.57 -10.60
C PRO A 300 52.12 39.56 -10.68
N ASN A 301 52.81 40.39 -9.89
CA ASN A 301 54.27 40.54 -9.96
C ASN A 301 55.04 39.96 -8.76
N ASN A 302 54.31 39.56 -7.70
CA ASN A 302 54.81 39.10 -6.43
C ASN A 302 55.98 39.92 -5.88
N ARG A 303 55.73 41.21 -5.62
CA ARG A 303 56.79 42.16 -5.30
C ARG A 303 57.53 41.77 -4.03
N LYS A 304 58.80 41.42 -4.20
CA LYS A 304 59.71 40.96 -3.13
C LYS A 304 59.33 39.62 -2.50
N GLY A 305 58.46 38.82 -3.13
CA GLY A 305 58.06 37.51 -2.62
C GLY A 305 57.16 37.60 -1.38
N ARG A 306 56.16 38.50 -1.38
CA ARG A 306 55.35 38.85 -0.21
C ARG A 306 53.89 39.22 -0.54
N GLU A 307 53.45 39.03 -1.78
CA GLU A 307 52.15 39.53 -2.25
C GLU A 307 51.20 38.37 -2.53
N ASP A 308 50.58 37.86 -1.47
CA ASP A 308 49.82 36.61 -1.55
C ASP A 308 48.30 36.81 -1.70
N VAL A 309 47.85 38.07 -1.79
CA VAL A 309 46.43 38.47 -1.75
C VAL A 309 46.14 39.56 -2.77
N VAL A 310 44.91 39.59 -3.30
CA VAL A 310 44.55 40.48 -4.41
C VAL A 310 43.62 41.61 -3.97
N GLU A 311 43.93 42.83 -4.40
CA GLU A 311 43.03 43.97 -4.33
C GLU A 311 42.38 44.27 -5.70
N PHE A 312 41.11 44.65 -5.65
CA PHE A 312 40.41 45.28 -6.76
C PHE A 312 40.78 46.77 -6.80
N ASN A 313 41.07 47.31 -7.98
CA ASN A 313 41.71 48.62 -8.23
C ASN A 313 43.19 48.67 -7.82
N HIS A 314 44.06 48.39 -8.79
CA HIS A 314 45.49 48.62 -8.71
C HIS A 314 45.79 50.08 -8.32
N PRO A 315 46.82 50.38 -7.50
CA PRO A 315 47.07 51.73 -6.99
C PRO A 315 47.31 52.82 -8.05
N ARG A 316 47.66 52.41 -9.29
CA ARG A 316 47.82 53.29 -10.46
C ARG A 316 46.60 53.37 -11.38
N SER A 317 45.51 52.65 -11.07
CA SER A 317 44.30 52.63 -11.89
C SER A 317 43.04 52.39 -11.06
N SER A 318 42.09 53.32 -11.14
CA SER A 318 40.74 53.16 -10.57
C SER A 318 39.76 52.51 -11.58
N SER A 319 40.27 51.64 -12.47
CA SER A 319 39.49 51.05 -13.56
C SER A 319 39.00 49.63 -13.27
N GLY A 320 39.08 49.17 -12.03
CA GLY A 320 38.76 47.80 -11.62
C GLY A 320 39.84 46.77 -11.93
N LEU A 321 41.01 47.17 -12.44
CA LEU A 321 42.12 46.26 -12.71
C LEU A 321 42.72 45.77 -11.39
N TRP A 322 43.04 44.47 -11.30
CA TRP A 322 43.47 43.84 -10.05
C TRP A 322 44.98 43.96 -9.82
N ASN A 323 45.40 43.82 -8.57
CA ASN A 323 46.78 43.86 -8.14
C ASN A 323 47.01 42.83 -7.04
N ASP A 324 48.03 41.98 -7.14
CA ASP A 324 48.53 41.26 -5.97
C ASP A 324 49.28 42.24 -5.07
N THR A 325 49.10 42.11 -3.76
CA THR A 325 49.77 43.02 -2.84
C THR A 325 49.99 42.42 -1.46
N THR A 326 50.79 43.12 -0.66
CA THR A 326 51.03 42.76 0.73
C THR A 326 49.76 42.95 1.56
N ASN A 327 49.59 42.08 2.55
CA ASN A 327 48.42 41.99 3.41
C ASN A 327 48.25 43.15 4.43
N SER A 328 48.02 44.37 3.93
CA SER A 328 47.85 45.60 4.73
C SER A 328 46.38 45.94 4.99
N PRO A 329 46.01 46.68 6.06
CA PRO A 329 44.61 46.99 6.34
C PRO A 329 43.89 47.73 5.20
N ARG A 330 42.81 47.14 4.67
CA ARG A 330 41.90 47.67 3.63
C ARG A 330 40.49 47.13 3.82
N ARG A 331 39.49 47.79 3.24
CA ARG A 331 38.12 47.24 3.22
C ARG A 331 38.11 45.99 2.35
N GLY A 332 37.41 44.95 2.77
CA GLY A 332 37.11 43.80 1.93
C GLY A 332 35.78 43.98 1.24
N LEU A 333 35.70 43.63 -0.03
CA LEU A 333 34.43 43.49 -0.75
C LEU A 333 33.92 42.06 -0.50
N VAL A 334 32.84 41.96 0.26
CA VAL A 334 32.18 40.71 0.62
C VAL A 334 31.04 40.45 -0.34
N GLU A 335 30.89 39.20 -0.73
CA GLU A 335 29.77 38.65 -1.47
C GLU A 335 29.01 37.67 -0.57
N VAL A 336 27.71 37.91 -0.40
CA VAL A 336 26.76 37.00 0.25
C VAL A 336 25.80 36.52 -0.81
N THR A 337 25.80 35.21 -1.02
CA THR A 337 24.88 34.52 -1.93
C THR A 337 24.13 33.43 -1.17
N VAL A 338 22.95 33.09 -1.67
CA VAL A 338 22.12 31.98 -1.15
C VAL A 338 21.97 30.87 -2.18
N LYS A 339 22.65 30.99 -3.33
CA LYS A 339 22.52 30.07 -4.45
C LYS A 339 22.94 28.64 -4.10
N ASP A 340 23.98 28.49 -3.27
CA ASP A 340 24.41 27.20 -2.71
C ASP A 340 23.32 26.53 -1.88
N LEU A 341 22.57 27.31 -1.10
CA LEU A 341 21.44 26.82 -0.30
C LEU A 341 20.25 26.49 -1.21
N GLU A 342 19.99 27.29 -2.24
CA GLU A 342 18.93 27.04 -3.22
C GLU A 342 19.19 25.77 -4.05
N GLU A 343 20.44 25.53 -4.45
CA GLU A 343 20.85 24.30 -5.14
C GLU A 343 20.65 23.07 -4.24
N GLN A 344 21.04 23.14 -2.96
CA GLN A 344 20.78 22.07 -1.99
C GLN A 344 19.29 21.87 -1.72
N GLN A 345 18.49 22.95 -1.66
CA GLN A 345 17.04 22.86 -1.54
C GLN A 345 16.44 22.10 -2.72
N GLN A 346 16.88 22.40 -3.94
CA GLN A 346 16.41 21.69 -5.13
C GLN A 346 16.77 20.20 -5.08
N GLU A 347 17.98 19.85 -4.64
CA GLU A 347 18.38 18.45 -4.46
C GLU A 347 17.49 17.72 -3.45
N ILE A 348 17.11 18.37 -2.35
CA ILE A 348 16.17 17.81 -1.37
C ILE A 348 14.79 17.58 -2.00
N LEU A 349 14.31 18.51 -2.83
CA LEU A 349 13.04 18.34 -3.55
C LEU A 349 13.08 17.18 -4.52
N ASP A 350 14.17 17.04 -5.29
CA ASP A 350 14.36 15.92 -6.20
C ASP A 350 14.40 14.58 -5.45
N ASN A 351 15.04 14.55 -4.27
CA ASN A 351 15.08 13.38 -3.39
C ASN A 351 13.70 13.05 -2.82
N LEU A 352 12.90 14.05 -2.44
CA LEU A 352 11.53 13.84 -1.96
C LEU A 352 10.64 13.21 -3.04
N VAL A 353 10.75 13.71 -4.27
CA VAL A 353 10.04 13.17 -5.43
C VAL A 353 10.45 11.73 -5.70
N LYS A 354 11.75 11.44 -5.70
CA LYS A 354 12.26 10.08 -5.88
C LYS A 354 11.81 9.14 -4.77
N TRP A 355 11.82 9.60 -3.52
CA TRP A 355 11.29 8.83 -2.40
C TRP A 355 9.80 8.49 -2.61
N ALA A 356 8.99 9.44 -3.10
CA ALA A 356 7.58 9.20 -3.37
C ALA A 356 7.36 8.26 -4.58
N GLU A 357 8.25 8.26 -5.57
CA GLU A 357 8.28 7.25 -6.64
C GLU A 357 8.50 5.84 -6.08
N ASP A 358 9.58 5.69 -5.31
CA ASP A 358 10.03 4.39 -4.79
C ASP A 358 8.97 3.77 -3.84
N ASN A 359 8.17 4.63 -3.19
CA ASN A 359 7.10 4.22 -2.27
C ASN A 359 5.69 4.25 -2.90
N ASN A 360 5.55 4.49 -4.20
CA ASN A 360 4.26 4.59 -4.89
C ASN A 360 3.30 5.62 -4.23
N ALA A 361 3.87 6.71 -3.70
CA ALA A 361 3.20 7.74 -2.92
C ALA A 361 3.12 9.10 -3.64
N LEU A 362 3.44 9.17 -4.95
CA LEU A 362 3.38 10.40 -5.75
C LEU A 362 2.04 11.14 -5.64
N ASP A 363 0.92 10.42 -5.72
CA ASP A 363 -0.42 11.01 -5.64
C ASP A 363 -0.77 11.53 -4.24
N GLN A 364 -0.04 11.06 -3.22
CA GLN A 364 -0.24 11.41 -1.81
C GLN A 364 0.80 12.41 -1.30
N ILE A 365 1.87 12.67 -2.07
CA ILE A 365 3.02 13.47 -1.62
C ILE A 365 2.62 14.87 -1.18
N SER A 366 1.67 15.49 -1.88
CA SER A 366 1.15 16.82 -1.54
C SER A 366 0.34 16.81 -0.25
N GLU A 367 -0.40 15.74 0.02
CA GLU A 367 -1.19 15.59 1.25
C GLU A 367 -0.29 15.26 2.44
N ILE A 368 0.68 14.36 2.26
CA ILE A 368 1.71 14.05 3.26
C ILE A 368 2.50 15.30 3.61
N ALA A 369 2.93 16.08 2.60
CA ALA A 369 3.62 17.34 2.81
C ALA A 369 2.76 18.34 3.61
N ARG A 370 1.44 18.43 3.33
CA ARG A 370 0.48 19.27 4.08
C ARG A 370 0.30 18.82 5.53
N GLN A 371 0.22 17.52 5.79
CA GLN A 371 0.08 17.01 7.15
C GLN A 371 1.33 17.31 8.00
N ILE A 372 2.52 17.12 7.42
CA ILE A 372 3.77 17.53 8.06
C ILE A 372 3.79 19.05 8.27
N LEU A 373 3.23 19.82 7.32
CA LEU A 373 3.11 21.27 7.39
C LEU A 373 2.31 21.77 8.59
N ASP A 374 1.14 21.19 8.80
CA ASP A 374 0.21 21.59 9.85
C ASP A 374 0.77 21.27 11.24
N GLU A 375 1.61 20.24 11.36
CA GLU A 375 2.30 19.91 12.60
C GLU A 375 3.54 20.77 12.86
N VAL A 376 4.24 21.22 11.81
CA VAL A 376 5.54 21.94 11.92
C VAL A 376 5.35 23.47 12.09
N LEU A 377 4.15 24.02 11.86
CA LEU A 377 3.95 25.47 11.77
C LEU A 377 3.08 26.09 12.84
N ASP A 378 3.74 26.65 13.85
CA ASP A 378 3.19 27.73 14.69
C ASP A 378 3.67 29.12 14.20
N LYS A 379 4.06 29.24 12.92
CA LYS A 379 4.61 30.48 12.33
C LYS A 379 3.93 30.86 11.01
N PRO A 380 3.15 31.96 10.97
CA PRO A 380 2.46 32.44 9.76
C PRO A 380 3.37 32.74 8.55
N HIS A 381 4.68 32.92 8.77
CA HIS A 381 5.61 33.34 7.72
C HIS A 381 5.95 32.27 6.68
N TYR A 382 5.83 30.98 7.00
CA TYR A 382 6.15 29.94 6.03
C TYR A 382 4.96 29.57 5.14
N LYS A 383 3.72 29.91 5.54
CA LYS A 383 2.49 29.50 4.86
C LYS A 383 2.49 29.80 3.35
N GLU A 384 2.89 31.00 2.94
CA GLU A 384 2.93 31.42 1.53
C GLU A 384 4.01 30.69 0.72
N LYS A 385 5.22 30.52 1.29
CA LYS A 385 6.31 29.75 0.65
C LYS A 385 5.94 28.27 0.49
N LEU A 386 5.08 27.77 1.36
CA LEU A 386 4.64 26.38 1.40
C LEU A 386 3.43 26.10 0.52
N GLU A 387 2.53 27.07 0.35
CA GLU A 387 1.52 27.04 -0.72
C GLU A 387 2.23 26.97 -2.10
N ASN A 388 3.35 27.68 -2.26
CA ASN A 388 4.17 27.58 -3.47
C ASN A 388 4.87 26.22 -3.63
N LEU A 389 5.36 25.61 -2.55
CA LEU A 389 5.96 24.26 -2.60
C LEU A 389 4.92 23.19 -2.94
N SER A 390 3.75 23.24 -2.28
CA SER A 390 2.61 22.36 -2.61
C SER A 390 2.17 22.55 -4.05
N HIS A 391 2.14 23.79 -4.56
CA HIS A 391 1.80 24.07 -5.94
C HIS A 391 2.82 23.49 -6.93
N HIS A 392 4.13 23.61 -6.63
CA HIS A 392 5.17 23.02 -7.47
C HIS A 392 5.11 21.49 -7.48
N LEU A 393 4.84 20.85 -6.34
CA LEU A 393 4.64 19.40 -6.26
C LEU A 393 3.40 18.96 -7.05
N ASP A 394 2.29 19.70 -6.96
CA ASP A 394 1.07 19.45 -7.73
C ASP A 394 1.32 19.62 -9.25
N GLU A 395 2.07 20.65 -9.65
CA GLU A 395 2.42 20.89 -11.05
C GLU A 395 3.40 19.82 -11.58
N TYR A 396 4.39 19.41 -10.79
CA TYR A 396 5.29 18.31 -11.11
C TYR A 396 4.52 16.99 -11.33
N ASN A 397 3.60 16.65 -10.41
CA ASN A 397 2.75 15.48 -10.51
C ASN A 397 1.88 15.51 -11.78
N ARG A 398 1.32 16.68 -12.11
CA ARG A 398 0.55 16.89 -13.34
C ARG A 398 1.41 16.64 -14.59
N LEU A 399 2.59 17.27 -14.66
CA LEU A 399 3.49 17.15 -15.81
C LEU A 399 4.00 15.72 -16.00
N LYS A 400 4.28 15.02 -14.91
CA LYS A 400 4.72 13.63 -14.95
C LYS A 400 3.60 12.67 -15.35
N THR A 401 2.38 12.89 -14.87
CA THR A 401 1.18 12.15 -15.31
C THR A 401 0.93 12.37 -16.80
N ASP A 402 1.05 13.62 -17.28
CA ASP A 402 0.94 13.96 -18.70
C ASP A 402 2.04 13.26 -19.52
N GLN A 403 3.29 13.23 -19.02
CA GLN A 403 4.41 12.55 -19.68
C GLN A 403 4.25 11.02 -19.73
N LEU A 404 3.76 10.40 -18.66
CA LEU A 404 3.44 8.97 -18.61
C LEU A 404 2.29 8.62 -19.56
N ALA A 405 1.25 9.46 -19.63
CA ALA A 405 0.14 9.32 -20.57
C ALA A 405 0.61 9.46 -22.03
N GLU A 406 1.50 10.43 -22.33
CA GLU A 406 2.13 10.56 -23.65
C GLU A 406 3.01 9.36 -24.00
N SER A 407 3.78 8.83 -23.04
CA SER A 407 4.63 7.64 -23.22
C SER A 407 3.81 6.36 -23.46
N ALA A 408 2.72 6.18 -22.71
CA ALA A 408 1.80 5.06 -22.89
C ALA A 408 1.12 5.12 -24.27
N LYS A 409 0.67 6.30 -24.69
CA LYS A 409 0.08 6.52 -26.02
C LYS A 409 1.10 6.32 -27.15
N ALA A 410 2.36 6.71 -26.95
CA ALA A 410 3.44 6.44 -27.89
C ALA A 410 3.78 4.93 -27.99
N THR A 411 3.65 4.20 -26.88
CA THR A 411 3.86 2.75 -26.81
C THR A 411 2.74 1.99 -27.51
N GLU A 412 1.49 2.39 -27.27
CA GLU A 412 0.31 1.82 -27.93
C GLU A 412 0.32 2.07 -29.45
N LEU A 413 0.70 3.28 -29.88
CA LEU A 413 0.92 3.61 -31.29
C LEU A 413 2.07 2.80 -31.92
N ARG A 414 3.13 2.50 -31.15
CA ARG A 414 4.25 1.67 -31.60
C ARG A 414 3.83 0.20 -31.75
N GLN A 415 3.07 -0.32 -30.80
CA GLN A 415 2.54 -1.67 -30.86
C GLN A 415 1.58 -1.84 -32.05
N GLY A 416 0.66 -0.88 -32.25
CA GLY A 416 -0.20 -0.85 -33.44
C GLY A 416 0.56 -0.73 -34.76
N TRP A 417 1.76 -0.14 -34.76
CA TRP A 417 2.65 -0.06 -35.92
C TRP A 417 3.40 -1.38 -36.19
N GLU A 418 3.90 -2.03 -35.14
CA GLU A 418 4.58 -3.34 -35.20
C GLU A 418 3.62 -4.47 -35.63
N GLU A 419 2.33 -4.34 -35.32
CA GLU A 419 1.27 -5.28 -35.73
C GLU A 419 0.74 -5.02 -37.16
N ALA A 420 0.73 -3.77 -37.63
CA ALA A 420 0.15 -3.38 -38.93
C ALA A 420 1.08 -3.65 -40.13
N VAL A 421 2.38 -3.82 -39.92
CA VAL A 421 3.36 -4.12 -40.96
C VAL A 421 4.11 -5.35 -40.51
N ASN A 422 4.14 -6.43 -41.29
CA ASN A 422 5.01 -7.60 -41.01
C ASN A 422 6.47 -7.13 -40.93
N PHE A 423 6.89 -6.76 -39.72
CA PHE A 423 8.09 -5.99 -39.44
C PHE A 423 9.32 -6.88 -39.65
N ASP A 424 10.07 -6.56 -40.71
CA ASP A 424 11.34 -7.18 -41.05
C ASP A 424 12.44 -6.12 -40.94
N PRO A 425 13.24 -6.12 -39.86
CA PRO A 425 14.20 -5.05 -39.57
C PRO A 425 15.32 -4.93 -40.61
N GLU A 426 15.53 -5.93 -41.48
CA GLU A 426 16.55 -5.90 -42.53
C GLU A 426 16.15 -5.06 -43.77
N LYS A 427 14.89 -4.63 -43.87
CA LYS A 427 14.37 -3.90 -45.05
C LYS A 427 14.24 -2.39 -44.86
N ILE A 428 14.74 -1.84 -43.75
CA ILE A 428 14.69 -0.41 -43.46
C ILE A 428 15.76 0.32 -44.27
N VAL A 429 15.33 1.23 -45.15
CA VAL A 429 16.24 2.10 -45.90
C VAL A 429 16.36 3.44 -45.18
N HIS A 430 17.58 3.82 -44.84
CA HIS A 430 17.88 5.12 -44.25
C HIS A 430 18.29 6.08 -45.36
N THR A 431 17.56 7.18 -45.50
CA THR A 431 17.88 8.26 -46.42
C THR A 431 17.95 9.58 -45.66
N GLU A 432 18.70 10.54 -46.19
CA GLU A 432 18.78 11.88 -45.61
C GLU A 432 18.05 12.86 -46.53
N PHE A 433 17.12 13.62 -45.97
CA PHE A 433 16.36 14.65 -46.70
C PHE A 433 16.29 15.91 -45.84
N ASP A 434 16.78 17.04 -46.36
CA ASP A 434 16.82 18.34 -45.67
C ASP A 434 17.48 18.27 -44.26
N ASN A 435 18.67 17.65 -44.18
CA ASN A 435 19.43 17.41 -42.95
C ASN A 435 18.67 16.61 -41.87
N LYS A 436 17.71 15.78 -42.27
CA LYS A 436 16.97 14.90 -41.36
C LYS A 436 17.09 13.45 -41.83
N LEU A 437 17.30 12.56 -40.87
CA LEU A 437 17.27 11.12 -41.10
C LEU A 437 15.82 10.69 -41.35
N VAL A 438 15.59 10.09 -42.52
CA VAL A 438 14.33 9.53 -42.96
C VAL A 438 14.46 8.00 -43.04
N GLU A 439 13.62 7.31 -42.28
CA GLU A 439 13.48 5.86 -42.35
C GLU A 439 12.34 5.53 -43.31
N SER A 440 12.63 4.76 -44.36
CA SER A 440 11.65 4.36 -45.38
C SER A 440 11.46 2.84 -45.35
N VAL A 441 10.22 2.39 -45.30
CA VAL A 441 9.86 0.96 -45.35
C VAL A 441 8.82 0.73 -46.44
N ARG A 442 9.05 -0.28 -47.27
CA ARG A 442 8.12 -0.70 -48.31
C ARG A 442 7.28 -1.88 -47.80
N ALA A 443 5.97 -1.67 -47.70
CA ALA A 443 5.03 -2.71 -47.29
C ALA A 443 4.79 -3.73 -48.43
N HIS A 444 4.20 -4.88 -48.08
CA HIS A 444 3.92 -5.97 -49.02
C HIS A 444 2.88 -5.61 -50.10
N ASP A 445 2.03 -4.62 -49.83
CA ASP A 445 1.08 -4.03 -50.78
C ASP A 445 1.75 -3.03 -51.74
N ASN A 446 3.09 -2.90 -51.66
CA ASN A 446 3.94 -2.01 -52.44
C ASN A 446 3.84 -0.52 -52.07
N SER A 447 3.10 -0.17 -51.01
CA SER A 447 3.05 1.19 -50.44
C SER A 447 4.37 1.54 -49.74
N THR A 448 4.80 2.81 -49.81
CA THR A 448 6.02 3.27 -49.15
C THR A 448 5.67 4.18 -47.99
N TYR A 449 6.11 3.79 -46.80
CA TYR A 449 5.91 4.57 -45.59
C TYR A 449 7.20 5.27 -45.22
N ASN A 450 7.13 6.59 -45.08
CA ASN A 450 8.29 7.41 -44.72
C ASN A 450 8.08 7.97 -43.31
N ARG A 451 9.13 7.88 -42.50
CA ARG A 451 9.17 8.47 -41.17
C ARG A 451 10.37 9.41 -41.08
N TYR A 452 10.14 10.65 -40.67
CA TYR A 452 11.19 11.62 -40.38
C TYR A 452 11.09 12.07 -38.92
N SER A 453 12.24 12.42 -38.33
CA SER A 453 12.30 13.06 -37.02
C SER A 453 12.44 14.58 -37.17
N THR A 454 11.63 15.34 -36.44
CA THR A 454 11.72 16.81 -36.43
C THR A 454 12.62 17.38 -35.33
N ASP A 455 13.14 16.54 -34.43
CA ASP A 455 13.78 16.97 -33.17
C ASP A 455 14.81 15.98 -32.58
N GLY A 456 15.46 15.15 -33.40
CA GLY A 456 16.47 14.20 -32.91
C GLY A 456 15.88 12.96 -32.20
N GLY A 457 14.60 12.67 -32.42
CA GLY A 457 13.96 11.39 -32.09
C GLY A 457 12.70 11.47 -31.21
N LYS A 458 12.32 12.66 -30.74
CA LYS A 458 11.28 12.88 -29.72
C LYS A 458 9.86 13.06 -30.28
N ARG A 459 9.70 13.58 -31.51
CA ARG A 459 8.41 13.65 -32.23
C ARG A 459 8.50 13.00 -33.60
N ARG A 460 7.51 12.15 -33.91
CA ARG A 460 7.45 11.32 -35.11
C ARG A 460 6.13 11.60 -35.83
N GLN A 461 6.19 12.13 -37.06
CA GLN A 461 5.04 12.19 -37.96
C GLN A 461 5.19 11.09 -39.02
N CYS A 462 4.13 10.32 -39.23
CA CYS A 462 4.09 9.26 -40.22
C CYS A 462 3.22 9.73 -41.39
N ILE A 463 3.76 9.69 -42.61
CA ILE A 463 3.02 10.04 -43.83
C ILE A 463 3.07 8.83 -44.76
N GLN A 464 1.90 8.35 -45.16
CA GLN A 464 1.76 7.38 -46.24
C GLN A 464 1.97 8.12 -47.57
N VAL A 465 2.92 7.66 -48.38
CA VAL A 465 3.25 8.27 -49.69
C VAL A 465 2.88 7.36 -50.84
#